data_AF-A0A2E6WZJ4-F1
#
_entry.id   AF-A0A2E6WZJ4-F1
#
_cell.length_a   1.000
_cell.length_b   1.000
_cell.length_c   1.000
_cell.angle_alpha   90.00
_cell.angle_beta   90.00
_cell.angle_gamma   90.00
#
_symmetry.space_group_name_H-M   'P 1'
#
loop_
_entity.id
_entity.type
_entity.pdbx_description
1 polymer ?
#
loop_
_entity_poly.entity_id
_entity_poly.type
_entity_poly.pdbx_seq_one_letter_code
_entity_poly.pdbx_strand_id
1 'polypeptide(L)'
;MRWFLILAVLALGACARSGVAPGAAGLAPLPPRALAPCAHPLDFLRGGMSRAEFEIATGRMGDALISCGAEKQALGVYLQGLRDDFAGQEKEK
;
A
#
# COMPACT_ATOMS: atom_id res chain seq x y z
N MET A 1 -33.90 30.15 26.81
CA MET A 1 -32.74 30.48 25.94
C MET A 1 -31.39 29.93 26.43
N ARG A 2 -31.23 29.40 27.66
CA ARG A 2 -29.95 28.83 28.15
C ARG A 2 -29.69 27.38 27.74
N TRP A 3 -30.70 26.64 27.28
CA TRP A 3 -30.58 25.24 26.86
C TRP A 3 -29.87 25.05 25.51
N PHE A 4 -29.96 26.03 24.60
CA PHE A 4 -29.30 25.95 23.30
C PHE A 4 -27.76 25.99 23.41
N LEU A 5 -27.22 26.69 24.41
CA LEU A 5 -25.78 26.76 24.65
C LEU A 5 -25.21 25.43 25.18
N ILE A 6 -25.98 24.69 25.98
CA ILE A 6 -25.53 23.40 26.54
C ILE A 6 -25.46 22.33 25.45
N LEU A 7 -26.43 22.31 24.53
CA LEU A 7 -26.42 21.43 23.36
C LEU A 7 -25.26 21.72 22.41
N ALA A 8 -24.92 23.00 22.20
CA ALA A 8 -23.77 23.38 21.39
C ALA A 8 -22.44 22.91 22.02
N VAL A 9 -22.24 23.09 23.32
CA VAL A 9 -21.01 22.67 24.01
C VAL A 9 -20.86 21.14 24.03
N LEU A 10 -21.95 20.39 24.18
CA LEU A 10 -21.94 18.92 24.09
C LEU A 10 -21.63 18.41 22.67
N ALA A 11 -22.13 19.08 21.64
CA ALA A 11 -21.84 18.73 20.24
C ALA A 11 -20.37 18.98 19.87
N LEU A 12 -19.77 20.08 20.35
CA LEU A 12 -18.35 20.36 20.12
C LEU A 12 -17.42 19.44 20.92
N GLY A 13 -17.83 18.98 22.12
CA GLY A 13 -17.04 18.05 22.94
C GLY A 13 -16.98 16.62 22.39
N ALA A 14 -17.97 16.21 21.58
CA ALA A 14 -18.02 14.87 21.00
C ALA A 14 -17.03 14.67 19.84
N CYS A 15 -16.71 15.72 19.08
CA CYS A 15 -15.70 15.64 18.01
C CYS A 15 -14.26 15.64 18.54
N ALA A 16 -14.02 16.15 19.75
CA ALA A 16 -12.68 16.19 20.36
C ALA A 16 -12.24 14.86 21.00
N ARG A 17 -13.16 13.90 21.15
CA ARG A 17 -12.91 12.61 21.82
C ARG A 17 -12.83 11.42 20.85
N SER A 18 -12.89 11.68 19.56
CA SER A 18 -12.38 10.79 18.53
C SER A 18 -10.86 10.90 18.56
N GLY A 19 -10.25 10.24 19.55
CA GLY A 19 -8.80 10.17 19.75
C GLY A 19 -8.12 9.48 18.57
N VAL A 20 -7.96 10.23 17.47
CA VAL A 20 -6.92 9.98 16.49
C VAL A 20 -5.81 10.94 16.90
N ALA A 21 -4.81 10.45 17.61
CA ALA A 21 -3.63 11.24 17.87
C ALA A 21 -3.10 11.74 16.51
N PRO A 22 -2.87 13.05 16.31
CA PRO A 22 -2.20 13.56 15.13
C PRO A 22 -0.78 12.97 15.13
N GLY A 23 -0.58 11.89 14.37
CA GLY A 23 0.65 11.09 14.38
C GLY A 23 0.44 9.57 14.41
N ALA A 24 -0.78 9.07 14.63
CA ALA A 24 -1.05 7.62 14.71
C ALA A 24 -1.52 6.97 13.39
N ALA A 25 -1.64 7.72 12.29
CA ALA A 25 -1.76 7.13 10.96
C ALA A 25 -0.38 6.70 10.46
N GLY A 26 0.30 5.84 11.21
CA GLY A 26 1.54 5.22 10.76
C GLY A 26 1.25 4.32 9.57
N LEU A 27 2.04 4.44 8.50
CA LEU A 27 1.90 3.56 7.34
C LEU A 27 1.98 2.10 7.79
N ALA A 28 0.98 1.30 7.42
CA ALA A 28 0.98 -0.13 7.72
C ALA A 28 2.28 -0.78 7.19
N PRO A 29 2.86 -1.76 7.90
CA PRO A 29 4.10 -2.37 7.49
C PRO A 29 3.98 -2.97 6.08
N LEU A 30 5.01 -2.75 5.27
CA LEU A 30 5.03 -3.20 3.88
C LEU A 30 4.97 -4.74 3.82
N PRO A 31 4.14 -5.34 2.94
CA PRO A 31 4.12 -6.79 2.77
C PRO A 31 5.50 -7.29 2.29
N PRO A 32 6.06 -8.37 2.89
CA PRO A 32 7.41 -8.84 2.59
C PRO A 32 7.65 -9.16 1.10
N ARG A 33 6.61 -9.63 0.40
CA ARG A 33 6.68 -9.99 -1.02
C ARG A 33 6.99 -8.80 -1.94
N ALA A 34 6.53 -7.61 -1.57
CA ALA A 34 6.81 -6.39 -2.35
C ALA A 34 8.30 -6.03 -2.39
N LEU A 35 9.11 -6.52 -1.44
CA LEU A 35 10.56 -6.35 -1.44
C LEU A 35 11.30 -7.45 -2.21
N ALA A 36 10.66 -8.60 -2.44
CA ALA A 36 11.29 -9.70 -3.17
C ALA A 36 11.53 -9.32 -4.65
N PRO A 37 12.60 -9.81 -5.28
CA PRO A 37 12.78 -9.65 -6.72
C PRO A 37 11.70 -10.42 -7.49
N CYS A 38 11.27 -9.88 -8.63
CA CYS A 38 10.40 -10.62 -9.53
C CYS A 38 11.16 -11.81 -10.14
N ALA A 39 10.44 -12.90 -10.43
CA ALA A 39 11.00 -14.00 -11.21
C ALA A 39 11.42 -13.50 -12.60
N HIS A 40 12.56 -13.97 -13.10
CA HIS A 40 13.03 -13.65 -14.43
C HIS A 40 12.23 -14.48 -15.47
N PRO A 41 11.88 -13.93 -16.65
CA PRO A 41 11.12 -14.68 -17.66
C PRO A 41 11.76 -16.02 -18.05
N LEU A 42 13.09 -16.09 -18.05
CA LEU A 42 13.82 -17.33 -18.35
C LEU A 42 13.65 -18.41 -17.28
N ASP A 43 13.21 -18.07 -16.07
CA ASP A 43 12.95 -19.06 -15.00
C ASP A 43 11.77 -19.99 -15.35
N PHE A 44 10.91 -19.58 -16.29
CA PHE A 44 9.75 -20.33 -16.75
C PHE A 44 10.03 -21.18 -17.99
N LEU A 45 11.07 -20.83 -18.76
CA LEU A 45 11.37 -21.46 -20.04
C LEU A 45 12.44 -22.52 -19.88
N ARG A 46 12.13 -23.76 -20.29
CA ARG A 46 13.08 -24.88 -20.32
C ARG A 46 13.33 -25.34 -21.75
N GLY A 47 14.56 -25.77 -22.04
CA GLY A 47 14.87 -26.41 -23.31
C GLY A 47 14.09 -27.71 -23.49
N GLY A 48 13.65 -28.00 -24.71
CA GLY A 48 12.97 -29.26 -25.05
C GLY A 48 11.48 -29.34 -24.68
N MET A 49 10.84 -28.21 -24.35
CA MET A 49 9.39 -28.19 -24.10
C MET A 49 8.59 -28.51 -25.36
N SER A 50 7.55 -29.30 -25.19
CA SER A 50 6.47 -29.43 -26.16
C SER A 50 5.68 -28.13 -26.30
N ARG A 51 4.90 -28.00 -27.38
CA ARG A 51 4.04 -26.82 -27.58
C ARG A 51 3.07 -26.59 -26.42
N ALA A 52 2.46 -27.65 -25.92
CA ALA A 52 1.52 -27.55 -24.80
C ALA A 52 2.22 -27.09 -23.51
N GLU A 53 3.42 -27.58 -23.23
CA GLU A 53 4.22 -27.14 -22.08
C GLU A 53 4.64 -25.68 -22.22
N PHE A 54 5.01 -25.24 -23.43
CA PHE A 54 5.35 -23.86 -23.70
C PHE A 54 4.16 -22.92 -23.46
N GLU A 55 2.96 -23.28 -23.91
CA GLU A 55 1.74 -22.50 -23.70
C GLU A 55 1.43 -22.36 -22.18
N ILE A 56 1.53 -23.45 -21.42
CA ILE A 56 1.35 -23.43 -19.96
C ILE A 56 2.43 -22.59 -19.27
N ALA A 57 3.70 -22.77 -19.66
CA ALA A 57 4.82 -22.02 -19.09
C ALA A 57 4.67 -20.51 -19.33
N THR A 58 4.22 -20.13 -20.53
CA THR A 58 3.98 -18.74 -20.91
C THR A 58 2.83 -18.12 -20.11
N GLY A 59 1.74 -18.87 -19.89
CA GLY A 59 0.62 -18.44 -19.04
C GLY A 59 1.08 -18.18 -17.61
N ARG A 60 1.80 -19.13 -17.01
CA ARG A 60 2.36 -19.00 -15.65
C ARG A 60 3.35 -17.85 -15.52
N MET A 61 4.17 -17.64 -16.55
CA MET A 61 5.07 -16.50 -16.63
C MET A 61 4.28 -15.18 -16.62
N GLY A 62 3.22 -15.07 -17.41
CA GLY A 62 2.33 -13.92 -17.42
C GLY A 62 1.74 -13.63 -16.04
N ASP A 63 1.16 -14.63 -15.39
CA ASP A 63 0.57 -14.50 -14.05
C ASP A 63 1.59 -14.02 -13.01
N ALA A 64 2.80 -14.60 -13.03
CA ALA A 64 3.87 -14.21 -12.11
C ALA A 64 4.33 -12.76 -12.31
N LEU A 65 4.47 -12.33 -13.57
CA LEU A 65 4.86 -10.96 -13.90
C LEU A 65 3.78 -9.94 -13.50
N ILE A 66 2.51 -10.26 -13.75
CA ILE A 66 1.37 -9.42 -13.34
C ILE A 66 1.32 -9.29 -11.81
N SER A 67 1.42 -10.43 -11.10
CA SER A 67 1.41 -10.44 -9.63
C SER A 67 2.56 -9.61 -9.07
N CYS A 68 3.79 -9.78 -9.59
CA CYS A 68 4.92 -9.00 -9.11
C CYS A 68 4.74 -7.50 -9.41
N GLY A 69 4.22 -7.15 -10.60
CA GLY A 69 3.93 -5.76 -10.96
C GLY A 69 2.97 -5.09 -9.97
N ALA A 70 1.90 -5.78 -9.58
CA ALA A 70 0.96 -5.28 -8.58
C ALA A 70 1.62 -5.05 -7.22
N GLU A 71 2.48 -5.98 -6.78
CA GLU A 71 3.23 -5.84 -5.53
C GLU A 71 4.21 -4.65 -5.57
N LYS A 72 4.88 -4.42 -6.71
CA LYS A 72 5.79 -3.26 -6.90
C LYS A 72 5.04 -1.94 -6.98
N GLN A 73 3.84 -1.92 -7.56
CA GLN A 73 3.00 -0.74 -7.56
C GLN A 73 2.60 -0.36 -6.13
N ALA A 74 2.21 -1.33 -5.32
CA ALA A 74 1.90 -1.11 -3.90
C ALA A 74 3.12 -0.56 -3.13
N LEU A 75 4.32 -1.06 -3.41
CA LEU A 75 5.57 -0.50 -2.87
C LEU A 75 5.78 0.95 -3.29
N GLY A 76 5.54 1.30 -4.56
CA GLY A 76 5.64 2.67 -5.05
C GLY A 76 4.73 3.64 -4.28
N VAL A 77 3.48 3.25 -4.07
CA VAL A 77 2.51 4.04 -3.28
C VAL A 77 2.97 4.19 -1.83
N TYR A 78 3.49 3.13 -1.23
CA TYR A 78 4.03 3.17 0.14
C TYR A 78 5.21 4.14 0.27
N LEU A 79 6.19 4.07 -0.64
CA LEU A 79 7.36 4.96 -0.64
C LEU A 79 6.95 6.42 -0.91
N GLN A 80 5.94 6.64 -1.75
CA GLN A 80 5.39 7.97 -1.96
C GLN A 80 4.77 8.53 -0.69
N GLY A 81 3.96 7.74 0.05
CA GLY A 81 3.41 8.15 1.33
C GLY A 81 4.50 8.53 2.33
N LEU A 82 5.56 7.72 2.46
CA LEU A 82 6.70 8.04 3.31
C LEU A 82 7.35 9.37 2.92
N ARG A 83 7.61 9.58 1.64
CA ARG A 83 8.23 10.82 1.15
C ARG A 83 7.38 12.04 1.49
N ASP A 84 6.08 11.95 1.30
CA ASP A 84 5.16 13.06 1.52
C ASP A 84 5.04 13.37 3.03
N ASP A 85 5.06 12.34 3.91
CA ASP A 85 5.13 12.51 5.37
C ASP A 85 6.42 13.23 5.81
N PHE A 86 7.58 12.84 5.27
CA PHE A 86 8.85 13.51 5.57
C PHE A 86 8.89 14.96 5.04
N ALA A 87 8.33 15.22 3.87
CA ALA A 87 8.23 16.57 3.32
C ALA A 87 7.29 17.48 4.12
N GLY A 88 6.27 16.91 4.77
CA GLY A 88 5.38 17.63 5.69
C GLY A 88 6.08 18.06 6.98
N GLN A 89 6.97 17.21 7.51
CA GLN A 89 7.70 17.47 8.76
C GLN A 89 8.68 18.66 8.65
N GLU A 90 9.21 18.95 7.47
CA GLU A 90 10.11 20.10 7.27
C GLU A 90 9.39 21.46 7.32
N LYS A 91 8.06 21.50 7.13
CA LYS A 91 7.29 22.75 7.12
C LYS A 91 6.75 23.17 8.49
N GLU A 92 6.90 22.32 9.50
CA GLU A 92 6.42 22.56 10.87
C GLU A 92 7.54 23.03 11.83
N LYS A 93 8.75 23.26 11.29
CA LYS A 93 9.91 23.81 12.03
C LYS A 93 10.20 25.25 11.62
#